data_AF-A0AAU7RD80-F1
#
_entry.id   AF-A0AAU7RD80-F1
#
_cell.length_a   1.000
_cell.length_b   1.000
_cell.length_c   1.000
_cell.angle_alpha   90.00
_cell.angle_beta   90.00
_cell.angle_gamma   90.00
#
_symmetry.space_group_name_H-M   'P 1'
#
loop_
_entity.id
_entity.type
_entity.pdbx_description
1 polymer ?
#
loop_
_entity_poly.entity_id
_entity_poly.type
_entity_poly.pdbx_seq_one_letter_code
_entity_poly.pdbx_strand_id
1 'polypeptide(L)'
;MSSHYDVLGVSPEATGEEIKKAYRKLARKLHPDVNPGEDVAERFKAVTHAYEVLSDPQKRRVYDATGNENGTDNGFGGGYSGQGFAFQDIFDTFFGGGGGHGGPASRVRRGQDALISVRIDLKDAVFGVNKKLEVDTAVVCPTCDGSCCRPGTHPERCDICGGSGQVQRAVRSILGQVMTTAPCGSCEGFGTIIKDPCNECSGQGRIRSRRSLTIKVPAGVATGTRIQLSGQGEAGPAGGPAGDLYVEIRVNSDSTYIREGDDLHATLSVPMTAAALGTELTLETFDGPQEIDVTAGTQSGEIITLRGLGVTHLRGYGRGDLKVHLHVETPTKLDAAQEDLLRQLAKLRGEQFTDGKLVASGGMFAKLRDKLGNL
;
A
#
# COMPACT_ATOMS: atom_id res chain seq x y z
N MET A 1 12.62 -49.02 -7.19
CA MET A 1 12.70 -47.57 -7.01
C MET A 1 12.85 -46.96 -8.39
N SER A 2 11.89 -46.14 -8.83
CA SER A 2 11.98 -45.43 -10.11
C SER A 2 13.09 -44.37 -10.00
N SER A 3 13.95 -44.26 -11.00
CA SER A 3 14.96 -43.20 -11.02
C SER A 3 14.30 -41.81 -11.18
N HIS A 4 15.00 -40.74 -10.82
CA HIS A 4 14.50 -39.36 -11.03
C HIS A 4 14.25 -39.07 -12.51
N TYR A 5 15.03 -39.69 -13.40
CA TYR A 5 14.83 -39.64 -14.84
C TYR A 5 13.51 -40.33 -15.25
N ASP A 6 13.19 -41.49 -14.66
CA ASP A 6 11.92 -42.20 -14.90
C ASP A 6 10.72 -41.39 -14.39
N VAL A 7 10.86 -40.73 -13.23
CA VAL A 7 9.80 -39.90 -12.64
C VAL A 7 9.49 -38.68 -13.53
N LEU A 8 10.51 -38.06 -14.14
CA LEU A 8 10.33 -36.98 -15.11
C LEU A 8 10.01 -37.47 -16.53
N GLY A 9 10.17 -38.76 -16.81
CA GLY A 9 9.97 -39.36 -18.13
C GLY A 9 10.98 -38.89 -19.17
N VAL A 10 12.23 -38.68 -18.78
CA VAL A 10 13.34 -38.21 -19.63
C VAL A 10 14.49 -39.22 -19.59
N SER A 11 15.37 -39.23 -20.59
CA SER A 11 16.54 -40.14 -20.56
C SER A 11 17.63 -39.61 -19.62
N PRO A 12 18.51 -40.49 -19.09
CA PRO A 12 19.66 -40.09 -18.27
C PRO A 12 20.60 -39.07 -18.96
N GLU A 13 20.64 -39.08 -20.29
CA GLU A 13 21.42 -38.17 -21.13
C GLU A 13 20.71 -36.83 -21.40
N ALA A 14 19.50 -36.62 -20.87
CA ALA A 14 18.71 -35.42 -21.13
C ALA A 14 19.43 -34.14 -20.70
N THR A 15 19.34 -33.12 -21.54
CA THR A 15 19.85 -31.78 -21.27
C THR A 15 19.02 -31.07 -20.18
N GLY A 16 19.59 -30.06 -19.53
CA GLY A 16 18.85 -29.27 -18.52
C GLY A 16 17.58 -28.61 -19.07
N GLU A 17 17.57 -28.25 -20.36
CA GLU A 17 16.39 -27.72 -21.04
C GLU A 17 15.27 -28.76 -21.20
N GLU A 18 15.62 -30.00 -21.53
CA GLU A 18 14.67 -31.11 -21.67
C GLU A 18 14.07 -31.50 -20.32
N ILE A 19 14.89 -31.55 -19.27
CA ILE A 19 14.46 -31.76 -17.88
C ILE A 19 13.47 -30.69 -17.43
N LYS A 20 13.78 -29.41 -17.71
CA LYS A 20 12.90 -28.27 -17.38
C LYS A 20 11.59 -28.32 -18.16
N LYS A 21 11.63 -28.72 -19.43
CA LYS A 21 10.44 -28.86 -20.29
C LYS A 21 9.54 -30.00 -19.81
N ALA A 22 10.11 -31.13 -19.44
CA ALA A 22 9.38 -32.28 -18.88
C ALA A 22 8.71 -31.91 -17.55
N TYR A 23 9.43 -31.26 -16.64
CA TYR A 23 8.88 -30.77 -15.37
C TYR A 23 7.67 -29.84 -15.59
N ARG A 24 7.79 -28.81 -16.46
CA ARG A 24 6.66 -27.89 -16.73
C ARG A 24 5.42 -28.61 -17.26
N LYS A 25 5.61 -29.64 -18.08
CA LYS A 25 4.50 -30.44 -18.64
C LYS A 25 3.80 -31.26 -17.55
N LEU A 26 4.58 -31.90 -16.68
CA LEU A 26 4.06 -32.71 -15.57
C LEU A 26 3.45 -31.84 -14.46
N ALA A 27 4.08 -30.72 -14.10
CA ALA A 27 3.59 -29.79 -13.09
C ALA A 27 2.22 -29.20 -13.46
N ARG A 28 1.96 -28.90 -14.74
CA ARG A 28 0.64 -28.45 -15.21
C ARG A 28 -0.41 -29.56 -15.17
N LYS A 29 -0.01 -30.81 -15.46
CA LYS A 29 -0.91 -31.98 -15.48
C LYS A 29 -1.28 -32.48 -14.08
N LEU A 30 -0.37 -32.29 -13.12
CA LEU A 30 -0.47 -32.76 -11.74
C LEU A 30 -0.76 -31.61 -10.76
N HIS A 31 -1.14 -30.42 -11.26
CA HIS A 31 -1.47 -29.30 -10.38
C HIS A 31 -2.77 -29.61 -9.60
N PRO A 32 -2.82 -29.39 -8.27
CA PRO A 32 -3.98 -29.71 -7.43
C PRO A 32 -5.28 -29.06 -7.93
N ASP A 33 -5.20 -27.82 -8.43
CA ASP A 33 -6.37 -27.10 -8.97
C ASP A 33 -6.94 -27.71 -10.26
N VAL A 34 -6.15 -28.49 -10.99
CA VAL A 34 -6.54 -29.09 -12.28
C VAL A 34 -6.95 -30.56 -12.11
N ASN A 35 -6.52 -31.22 -11.04
CA ASN A 35 -6.75 -32.65 -10.85
C ASN A 35 -6.84 -33.02 -9.35
N PRO A 36 -8.05 -33.17 -8.78
CA PRO A 36 -8.27 -33.27 -7.33
C PRO A 36 -8.16 -34.71 -6.76
N GLY A 37 -7.30 -35.57 -7.30
CA GLY A 37 -7.11 -36.94 -6.78
C GLY A 37 -6.03 -37.05 -5.69
N GLU A 38 -6.21 -37.92 -4.69
CA GLU A 38 -5.22 -38.17 -3.63
C GLU A 38 -3.85 -38.62 -4.20
N ASP A 39 -3.85 -39.46 -5.23
CA ASP A 39 -2.64 -39.93 -5.93
C ASP A 39 -1.89 -38.83 -6.70
N VAL A 40 -2.55 -37.71 -7.00
CA VAL A 40 -1.97 -36.60 -7.78
C VAL A 40 -0.96 -35.83 -6.94
N ALA A 41 -1.25 -35.66 -5.65
CA ALA A 41 -0.39 -34.96 -4.71
C ALA A 41 0.95 -35.70 -4.51
N GLU A 42 0.93 -37.03 -4.39
CA GLU A 42 2.15 -37.83 -4.24
C GLU A 42 2.99 -37.82 -5.52
N ARG A 43 2.35 -37.92 -6.69
CA ARG A 43 3.04 -37.84 -7.98
C ARG A 43 3.64 -36.45 -8.22
N PHE A 44 2.95 -35.39 -7.81
CA PHE A 44 3.47 -34.03 -7.92
C PHE A 44 4.70 -33.82 -7.02
N LYS A 45 4.70 -34.38 -5.80
CA LYS A 45 5.86 -34.38 -4.90
C LYS A 45 7.06 -35.09 -5.52
N ALA A 46 6.85 -36.30 -6.05
CA ALA A 46 7.92 -37.06 -6.71
C ALA A 46 8.52 -36.31 -7.91
N VAL A 47 7.68 -35.72 -8.76
CA VAL A 47 8.11 -34.92 -9.93
C VAL A 47 8.88 -33.68 -9.52
N THR A 48 8.48 -33.01 -8.44
CA THR A 48 9.15 -31.80 -7.95
C THR A 48 10.51 -32.14 -7.34
N HIS A 49 10.61 -33.21 -6.56
CA HIS A 49 11.86 -33.69 -5.99
C HIS A 49 12.85 -34.13 -7.07
N ALA A 50 12.39 -34.90 -8.06
CA ALA A 50 13.22 -35.29 -9.20
C ALA A 50 13.76 -34.08 -9.98
N TYR A 51 12.95 -33.03 -10.17
CA TYR A 51 13.40 -31.80 -10.81
C TYR A 51 14.41 -31.03 -9.95
N GLU A 52 14.23 -30.96 -8.63
CA GLU A 52 15.18 -30.27 -7.74
C GLU A 52 16.58 -30.89 -7.83
N VAL A 53 16.67 -32.22 -7.86
CA VAL A 53 17.94 -32.94 -7.93
C VAL A 53 18.56 -32.84 -9.33
N LEU A 54 17.76 -32.96 -10.39
CA LEU A 54 18.26 -33.00 -11.78
C LEU A 54 18.48 -31.62 -12.41
N SER A 55 17.88 -30.55 -11.85
CA SER A 55 18.03 -29.18 -12.36
C SER A 55 19.33 -28.50 -11.90
N ASP A 56 19.90 -28.93 -10.78
CA ASP A 56 21.18 -28.45 -10.28
C ASP A 56 22.33 -29.35 -10.79
N PRO A 57 23.33 -28.80 -11.51
CA PRO A 57 24.42 -29.59 -12.05
C PRO A 57 25.27 -30.35 -11.01
N GLN A 58 25.42 -29.80 -9.80
CA GLN A 58 26.16 -30.46 -8.72
C GLN A 58 25.34 -31.59 -8.10
N LYS A 59 24.06 -31.36 -7.79
CA LYS A 59 23.17 -32.41 -7.25
C LYS A 59 22.97 -33.55 -8.23
N ARG A 60 22.80 -33.25 -9.53
CA ARG A 60 22.70 -34.25 -10.60
C ARG A 60 23.96 -35.11 -10.67
N ARG A 61 25.14 -34.50 -10.61
CA ARG A 61 26.41 -35.24 -10.61
C ARG A 61 26.53 -36.17 -9.40
N VAL A 62 26.11 -35.73 -8.21
CA VAL A 62 26.11 -36.57 -7.01
C VAL A 62 25.10 -37.72 -7.14
N TYR A 63 23.89 -37.43 -7.63
CA TYR A 63 22.87 -38.45 -7.92
C TYR A 63 23.37 -39.50 -8.92
N ASP A 64 23.95 -39.06 -10.04
CA ASP A 64 24.46 -39.95 -11.09
C ASP A 64 25.67 -40.78 -10.61
N ALA A 65 26.50 -40.24 -9.72
CA ALA A 65 27.69 -40.93 -9.21
C ALA A 65 27.43 -41.87 -8.03
N THR A 66 26.46 -41.56 -7.17
CA THR A 66 26.26 -42.24 -5.88
C THR A 66 24.90 -42.90 -5.73
N GLY A 67 23.94 -42.57 -6.59
CA GLY A 67 22.54 -42.97 -6.45
C GLY A 67 21.82 -42.30 -5.27
N ASN A 68 22.41 -41.29 -4.61
CA ASN A 68 21.76 -40.59 -3.50
C ASN A 68 20.56 -39.78 -4.00
N GLU A 69 19.35 -40.20 -3.63
CA GLU A 69 18.08 -39.60 -4.02
C GLU A 69 17.97 -38.09 -3.71
N ASN A 70 18.75 -37.55 -2.78
CA ASN A 70 18.75 -36.11 -2.45
C ASN A 70 19.86 -35.30 -3.14
N GLY A 71 20.78 -35.96 -3.86
CA GLY A 71 21.92 -35.30 -4.49
C GLY A 71 22.86 -34.61 -3.51
N THR A 72 22.84 -35.00 -2.22
CA THR A 72 23.69 -34.44 -1.17
C THR A 72 24.94 -35.28 -0.97
N ASP A 73 26.09 -34.64 -0.79
CA ASP A 73 27.30 -35.37 -0.46
C ASP A 73 27.26 -35.71 1.04
N ASN A 74 27.21 -36.99 1.41
CA ASN A 74 27.29 -37.44 2.80
C ASN A 74 28.75 -37.45 3.29
N GLY A 75 29.48 -36.36 2.99
CA GLY A 75 30.84 -36.09 3.42
C GLY A 75 30.85 -34.91 4.38
N PHE A 76 31.00 -35.21 5.68
CA PHE A 76 31.46 -34.33 6.76
C PHE A 76 31.83 -32.87 6.41
N GLY A 77 31.06 -31.91 6.93
CA GLY A 77 31.60 -30.63 7.43
C GLY A 77 31.30 -29.34 6.64
N GLY A 78 30.50 -28.46 7.27
CA GLY A 78 30.76 -27.01 7.32
C GLY A 78 30.35 -26.13 6.14
N GLY A 79 29.32 -25.31 6.35
CA GLY A 79 29.33 -23.88 6.00
C GLY A 79 29.23 -23.46 4.52
N TYR A 80 28.17 -22.68 4.24
CA TYR A 80 27.97 -21.72 3.15
C TYR A 80 27.25 -22.15 1.84
N SER A 81 25.97 -21.77 1.84
CA SER A 81 25.23 -21.01 0.81
C SER A 81 24.93 -21.61 -0.56
N GLY A 82 23.63 -21.84 -0.80
CA GLY A 82 23.07 -21.95 -2.15
C GLY A 82 21.61 -22.37 -2.15
N GLN A 83 20.70 -21.39 -2.03
CA GLN A 83 19.28 -21.43 -2.43
C GLN A 83 18.57 -22.82 -2.46
N GLY A 84 18.13 -23.31 -1.30
CA GLY A 84 17.20 -24.44 -1.15
C GLY A 84 16.09 -24.20 -0.11
N PHE A 85 15.85 -22.93 0.24
CA PHE A 85 15.02 -22.47 1.37
C PHE A 85 13.49 -22.49 1.12
N ALA A 86 12.94 -23.52 0.49
CA ALA A 86 11.49 -23.52 0.21
C ALA A 86 10.73 -24.78 0.58
N PHE A 87 11.36 -25.93 0.82
CA PHE A 87 10.60 -27.12 1.22
C PHE A 87 10.90 -27.61 2.64
N GLN A 88 12.14 -27.56 3.13
CA GLN A 88 12.43 -27.88 4.53
C GLN A 88 11.88 -26.82 5.50
N ASP A 89 12.04 -25.52 5.20
CA ASP A 89 11.50 -24.44 6.04
C ASP A 89 9.96 -24.41 6.08
N ILE A 90 9.29 -24.78 4.98
CA ILE A 90 7.83 -24.80 4.92
C ILE A 90 7.28 -26.05 5.61
N PHE A 91 7.97 -27.20 5.53
CA PHE A 91 7.58 -28.41 6.25
C PHE A 91 7.80 -28.28 7.77
N ASP A 92 8.88 -27.62 8.21
CA ASP A 92 9.17 -27.36 9.63
C ASP A 92 8.21 -26.32 10.24
N THR A 93 7.73 -25.36 9.44
CA THR A 93 6.72 -24.37 9.86
C THR A 93 5.31 -24.99 9.97
N PHE A 94 5.00 -26.03 9.16
CA PHE A 94 3.67 -26.66 9.14
C PHE A 94 3.54 -27.91 10.02
N PHE A 95 4.64 -28.66 10.25
CA PHE A 95 4.62 -29.95 10.97
C PHE A 95 5.39 -29.96 12.31
N GLY A 96 5.70 -28.78 12.88
CA GLY A 96 6.01 -28.64 14.30
C GLY A 96 7.33 -29.28 14.75
N GLY A 97 8.34 -29.25 13.89
CA GLY A 97 9.64 -29.89 14.11
C GLY A 97 10.86 -29.01 13.85
N GLY A 98 10.73 -27.68 13.83
CA GLY A 98 11.85 -26.77 13.54
C GLY A 98 12.37 -26.06 14.79
N GLY A 99 13.68 -26.14 15.03
CA GLY A 99 14.41 -25.56 16.18
C GLY A 99 14.27 -24.04 16.35
N GLY A 100 13.14 -23.60 16.89
CA GLY A 100 13.00 -22.29 17.51
C GLY A 100 13.98 -22.18 18.68
N HIS A 101 14.74 -21.09 18.73
CA HIS A 101 15.68 -20.78 19.80
C HIS A 101 15.06 -21.16 21.17
N GLY A 102 15.61 -22.18 21.82
CA GLY A 102 15.08 -22.80 23.04
C GLY A 102 15.23 -21.95 24.30
N GLY A 103 14.93 -20.65 24.20
CA GLY A 103 14.91 -19.69 25.28
C GLY A 103 13.50 -19.15 25.53
N PRO A 104 13.28 -18.52 26.69
CA PRO A 104 12.01 -17.88 27.02
C PRO A 104 11.65 -16.81 25.99
N ALA A 105 10.37 -16.68 25.69
CA ALA A 105 9.85 -15.60 24.85
C ALA A 105 10.13 -14.23 25.49
N SER A 106 10.49 -13.24 24.69
CA SER A 106 10.62 -11.86 25.20
C SER A 106 9.25 -11.26 25.51
N ARG A 107 9.13 -10.62 26.69
CA ARG A 107 8.00 -9.75 27.04
C ARG A 107 8.02 -8.45 26.22
N VAL A 108 9.22 -7.96 25.92
CA VAL A 108 9.46 -6.77 25.12
C VAL A 108 9.17 -7.09 23.66
N ARG A 109 8.15 -6.44 23.09
CA ARG A 109 7.78 -6.59 21.67
C ARG A 109 7.59 -5.22 21.05
N ARG A 110 7.85 -5.08 19.74
CA ARG A 110 7.54 -3.85 19.02
C ARG A 110 6.03 -3.59 19.07
N GLY A 111 5.67 -2.33 19.27
CA GLY A 111 4.28 -1.90 19.19
C GLY A 111 3.71 -1.97 17.79
N GLN A 112 2.39 -1.90 17.70
CA GLN A 112 1.70 -1.98 16.41
C GLN A 112 1.82 -0.66 15.64
N ASP A 113 1.88 -0.78 14.33
CA ASP A 113 1.75 0.37 13.45
C ASP A 113 0.31 0.85 13.45
N ALA A 114 0.11 2.16 13.36
CA ALA A 114 -1.20 2.79 13.31
C ALA A 114 -1.41 3.50 11.97
N LEU A 115 -2.63 3.48 11.44
CA LEU A 115 -3.02 4.23 10.26
C LEU A 115 -4.16 5.19 10.65
N ILE A 116 -3.95 6.49 10.43
CA ILE A 116 -4.97 7.51 10.65
C ILE A 116 -5.24 8.28 9.37
N SER A 117 -6.51 8.63 9.13
CA SER A 117 -6.90 9.46 7.99
C SER A 117 -7.09 10.91 8.42
N VAL A 118 -6.41 11.85 7.78
CA VAL A 118 -6.50 13.28 8.07
C VAL A 118 -7.07 14.01 6.86
N ARG A 119 -8.14 14.77 7.09
CA ARG A 119 -8.72 15.64 6.06
C ARG A 119 -7.98 16.98 6.02
N ILE A 120 -7.66 17.46 4.83
CA ILE A 120 -7.08 18.79 4.59
C ILE A 120 -7.84 19.48 3.46
N ASP A 121 -7.80 20.81 3.43
CA ASP A 121 -8.42 21.57 2.36
C ASP A 121 -7.52 21.60 1.11
N LEU A 122 -8.12 21.89 -0.05
CA LEU A 122 -7.37 21.93 -1.30
C LEU A 122 -6.25 22.98 -1.27
N LYS A 123 -6.52 24.15 -0.65
CA LYS A 123 -5.52 25.20 -0.44
C LYS A 123 -4.31 24.70 0.36
N ASP A 124 -4.54 23.96 1.43
CA ASP A 124 -3.47 23.35 2.25
C ASP A 124 -2.68 22.31 1.44
N ALA A 125 -3.35 21.57 0.56
CA ALA A 125 -2.69 20.63 -0.34
C ALA A 125 -1.82 21.33 -1.40
N VAL A 126 -2.18 22.54 -1.82
CA VAL A 126 -1.42 23.34 -2.81
C VAL A 126 -0.11 23.86 -2.21
N PHE A 127 -0.16 24.45 -1.01
CA PHE A 127 1.00 25.13 -0.39
C PHE A 127 1.73 24.32 0.68
N GLY A 128 1.10 23.26 1.19
CA GLY A 128 1.56 22.54 2.37
C GLY A 128 1.18 23.27 3.67
N VAL A 129 1.06 22.51 4.76
CA VAL A 129 0.65 23.05 6.05
C VAL A 129 1.27 22.25 7.20
N ASN A 130 1.55 22.92 8.32
CA ASN A 130 1.87 22.24 9.58
C ASN A 130 0.57 22.02 10.34
N LYS A 131 0.12 20.77 10.43
CA LYS A 131 -1.16 20.42 11.06
C LYS A 131 -0.92 19.74 12.40
N LYS A 132 -1.60 20.21 13.44
CA LYS A 132 -1.65 19.53 14.74
C LYS A 132 -2.71 18.44 14.69
N LEU A 133 -2.32 17.24 15.10
CA LEU A 133 -3.17 16.05 15.16
C LEU A 133 -3.25 15.57 16.59
N GLU A 134 -4.44 15.22 17.04
CA GLU A 134 -4.63 14.49 18.28
C GLU A 134 -4.85 13.01 17.95
N VAL A 135 -4.01 12.15 18.51
CA VAL A 135 -4.03 10.72 18.27
C VAL A 135 -4.18 10.00 19.60
N ASP A 136 -5.20 9.16 19.70
CA ASP A 136 -5.38 8.25 20.82
C ASP A 136 -4.52 7.00 20.55
N THR A 137 -3.41 6.85 21.28
CA THR A 137 -2.42 5.78 21.08
C THR A 137 -2.00 5.15 22.40
N ALA A 138 -1.42 3.95 22.35
CA ALA A 138 -0.75 3.39 23.50
C ALA A 138 0.59 4.09 23.72
N VAL A 139 0.81 4.63 24.91
CA VAL A 139 2.08 5.24 25.34
C VAL A 139 2.71 4.39 26.43
N VAL A 140 4.04 4.47 26.58
CA VAL A 140 4.73 3.83 27.70
C VAL A 140 4.13 4.33 29.00
N CYS A 141 3.84 3.41 29.92
CA CYS A 141 3.24 3.76 31.21
C CYS A 141 4.20 4.66 32.00
N PRO A 142 3.79 5.88 32.40
CA PRO A 142 4.64 6.81 33.11
C PRO A 142 4.92 6.37 34.55
N THR A 143 4.07 5.53 35.16
CA THR A 143 4.30 5.03 36.52
C THR A 143 5.40 3.97 36.57
N CYS A 144 5.47 3.06 35.59
CA CYS A 144 6.41 1.93 35.62
C CYS A 144 7.52 2.00 34.56
N ASP A 145 7.53 3.02 33.71
CA ASP A 145 8.46 3.21 32.58
C ASP A 145 8.60 1.95 31.70
N GLY A 146 7.51 1.23 31.50
CA GLY A 146 7.49 -0.01 30.70
C GLY A 146 7.95 -1.28 31.43
N SER A 147 8.39 -1.23 32.68
CA SER A 147 8.82 -2.42 33.45
C SER A 147 7.70 -3.43 33.77
N CYS A 148 6.44 -3.05 33.57
CA CYS A 148 5.22 -3.79 33.95
C CYS A 148 5.02 -4.02 35.46
N CYS A 149 5.98 -3.64 36.30
CA CYS A 149 5.95 -3.87 37.73
C CYS A 149 5.61 -2.59 38.50
N ARG A 150 5.15 -2.74 39.74
CA ARG A 150 5.02 -1.61 40.67
C ARG A 150 6.39 -0.95 40.87
N PRO A 151 6.49 0.39 40.99
CA PRO A 151 7.76 1.06 41.27
C PRO A 151 8.51 0.42 42.45
N GLY A 152 9.80 0.12 42.26
CA GLY A 152 10.64 -0.56 43.25
C GLY A 152 10.57 -2.09 43.25
N THR A 153 9.70 -2.70 42.45
CA THR A 153 9.63 -4.16 42.24
C THR A 153 10.15 -4.54 40.86
N HIS A 154 10.49 -5.82 40.65
CA HIS A 154 11.08 -6.30 39.40
C HIS A 154 10.53 -7.69 39.02
N PRO A 155 10.59 -8.09 37.74
CA PRO A 155 10.23 -9.44 37.33
C PRO A 155 11.18 -10.46 37.98
N GLU A 156 10.63 -11.50 38.59
CA GLU A 156 11.39 -12.57 39.20
C GLU A 156 11.51 -13.78 38.26
N ARG A 157 12.58 -14.58 38.41
CA ARG A 157 12.74 -15.83 37.66
C ARG A 157 11.63 -16.80 38.04
N CYS A 158 10.99 -17.42 37.05
CA CYS A 158 9.96 -18.43 37.29
C CYS A 158 10.57 -19.65 38.00
N ASP A 159 9.97 -20.01 39.12
CA ASP A 159 10.30 -21.16 39.96
C ASP A 159 9.97 -22.50 39.28
N ILE A 160 8.86 -22.59 38.55
CA ILE A 160 8.42 -23.83 37.89
C ILE A 160 9.35 -24.24 36.74
N CYS A 161 9.68 -23.31 35.84
CA CYS A 161 10.53 -23.63 34.67
C CYS A 161 12.00 -23.24 34.88
N GLY A 162 12.36 -22.69 36.04
CA GLY A 162 13.70 -22.18 36.30
C GLY A 162 14.13 -21.15 35.26
N GLY A 163 13.26 -20.28 34.77
CA GLY A 163 13.61 -19.26 33.77
C GLY A 163 13.71 -19.74 32.32
N SER A 164 13.49 -21.02 32.04
CA SER A 164 13.56 -21.55 30.66
C SER A 164 12.36 -21.20 29.80
N GLY A 165 11.24 -20.77 30.39
CA GLY A 165 9.98 -20.47 29.69
C GLY A 165 9.19 -21.71 29.26
N GLN A 166 9.77 -22.90 29.33
CA GLN A 166 9.16 -24.14 28.86
C GLN A 166 9.28 -25.26 29.90
N VAL A 167 8.34 -26.20 29.88
CA VAL A 167 8.35 -27.40 30.72
C VAL A 167 8.19 -28.63 29.84
N GLN A 168 8.89 -29.71 30.17
CA GLN A 168 8.76 -30.98 29.45
C GLN A 168 7.55 -31.73 30.00
N ARG A 169 6.63 -32.11 29.11
CA ARG A 169 5.46 -32.93 29.45
C ARG A 169 5.53 -34.24 28.68
N ALA A 170 5.44 -35.34 29.42
CA ALA A 170 5.24 -36.67 28.86
C ALA A 170 3.82 -36.78 28.30
N VAL A 171 3.69 -36.98 26.99
CA VAL A 171 2.41 -37.24 26.32
C VAL A 171 2.41 -38.70 25.89
N ARG A 172 1.34 -39.43 26.24
CA ARG A 172 1.14 -40.80 25.80
C ARG A 172 0.70 -40.79 24.34
N SER A 173 1.50 -41.40 23.48
CA SER A 173 1.18 -41.62 22.06
C SER A 173 0.94 -43.11 21.79
N ILE A 174 0.39 -43.42 20.62
CA ILE A 174 0.16 -44.80 20.15
C ILE A 174 1.48 -45.59 20.05
N LEU A 175 2.62 -44.90 19.88
CA LEU A 175 3.96 -45.47 19.75
C LEU A 175 4.75 -45.47 21.08
N GLY A 176 4.13 -45.09 22.20
CA GLY A 176 4.78 -45.01 23.52
C GLY A 176 4.76 -43.61 24.13
N GLN A 177 5.53 -43.41 25.19
CA GLN A 177 5.63 -42.11 25.88
C GLN A 177 6.61 -41.19 25.14
N VAL A 178 6.11 -40.08 24.60
CA VAL A 178 6.93 -39.06 23.93
C VAL A 178 7.03 -37.84 24.85
N MET A 179 8.23 -37.30 25.00
CA MET A 179 8.45 -36.06 25.75
C MET A 179 8.28 -34.87 24.80
N THR A 180 7.28 -34.04 25.06
CA THR A 180 7.03 -32.82 24.30
C THR A 180 7.30 -31.60 25.17
N THR A 181 7.90 -30.55 24.61
CA THR A 181 8.05 -29.25 25.28
C THR A 181 6.77 -28.45 25.15
N ALA A 182 6.29 -27.91 26.26
CA ALA A 182 5.15 -27.00 26.31
C ALA A 182 5.55 -25.68 27.00
N PRO A 183 4.94 -24.54 26.66
CA PRO A 183 5.17 -23.30 27.40
C PRO A 183 4.79 -23.48 28.87
N CYS A 184 5.59 -22.94 29.78
CA CYS A 184 5.36 -23.03 31.21
C CYS A 184 4.08 -22.27 31.58
N GLY A 185 3.12 -22.93 32.25
CA GLY A 185 1.83 -22.33 32.61
C GLY A 185 1.92 -21.09 33.50
N SER A 186 2.88 -21.03 34.44
CA SER A 186 3.00 -19.89 35.37
C SER A 186 3.65 -18.64 34.79
N CYS A 187 4.53 -18.79 33.80
CA CYS A 187 5.18 -17.64 33.16
C CYS A 187 4.77 -17.48 31.70
N GLU A 188 3.84 -18.29 31.20
CA GLU A 188 3.30 -18.26 29.83
C GLU A 188 4.36 -18.28 28.72
N GLY A 189 5.54 -18.84 28.98
CA GLY A 189 6.65 -18.82 28.02
C GLY A 189 7.75 -17.78 28.31
N PHE A 190 7.53 -16.81 29.19
CA PHE A 190 8.44 -15.67 29.38
C PHE A 190 9.64 -15.94 30.30
N GLY A 191 9.66 -17.07 31.03
CA GLY A 191 10.72 -17.41 31.99
C GLY A 191 10.74 -16.54 33.26
N THR A 192 10.01 -15.43 33.29
CA THR A 192 9.90 -14.52 34.42
C THR A 192 8.44 -14.37 34.85
N ILE A 193 8.19 -14.05 36.12
CA ILE A 193 6.87 -13.79 36.68
C ILE A 193 6.86 -12.36 37.26
N ILE A 194 5.77 -11.64 37.01
CA ILE A 194 5.51 -10.33 37.60
C ILE A 194 4.63 -10.58 38.82
N LYS A 195 5.21 -10.53 40.03
CA LYS A 195 4.44 -10.71 41.28
C LYS A 195 3.58 -9.49 41.61
N ASP A 196 4.17 -8.31 41.45
CA ASP A 196 3.54 -7.03 41.75
C ASP A 196 3.31 -6.24 40.45
N PRO A 197 2.19 -6.48 39.72
CA PRO A 197 1.90 -5.75 38.51
C PRO A 197 1.69 -4.25 38.81
N CYS A 198 2.10 -3.40 37.87
CA CYS A 198 1.79 -1.98 37.94
C CYS A 198 0.27 -1.76 37.90
N ASN A 199 -0.27 -0.98 38.84
CA ASN A 199 -1.71 -0.73 38.93
C ASN A 199 -2.25 0.07 37.74
N GLU A 200 -1.47 1.02 37.20
CA GLU A 200 -1.91 1.92 36.12
C GLU A 200 -2.04 1.19 34.77
N CYS A 201 -1.07 0.33 34.43
CA CYS A 201 -1.07 -0.42 33.17
C CYS A 201 -1.48 -1.89 33.32
N SER A 202 -1.86 -2.33 34.52
CA SER A 202 -2.22 -3.72 34.84
C SER A 202 -1.19 -4.75 34.31
N GLY A 203 0.10 -4.43 34.42
CA GLY A 203 1.18 -5.31 33.97
C GLY A 203 1.49 -5.29 32.46
N GLN A 204 0.91 -4.37 31.68
CA GLN A 204 1.16 -4.28 30.23
C GLN A 204 2.38 -3.43 29.85
N GLY A 205 2.81 -2.52 30.75
CA GLY A 205 3.91 -1.57 30.51
C GLY A 205 3.52 -0.38 29.61
N ARG A 206 2.25 -0.28 29.23
CA ARG A 206 1.70 0.79 28.38
C ARG A 206 0.27 1.12 28.77
N ILE A 207 -0.16 2.36 28.51
CA ILE A 207 -1.51 2.86 28.76
C ILE A 207 -2.05 3.58 27.54
N ARG A 208 -3.37 3.65 27.37
CA ARG A 208 -3.97 4.49 26.33
C ARG A 208 -3.95 5.94 26.77
N SER A 209 -3.42 6.81 25.91
CA SER A 209 -3.39 8.25 26.16
C SER A 209 -3.52 9.03 24.86
N ARG A 210 -4.07 10.24 24.94
CA ARG A 210 -4.17 11.16 23.82
C ARG A 210 -2.88 11.95 23.68
N ARG A 211 -2.29 11.95 22.50
CA ARG A 211 -1.08 12.72 22.18
C ARG A 211 -1.36 13.75 21.10
N SER A 212 -0.79 14.93 21.26
CA SER A 212 -0.74 15.93 20.20
C SER A 212 0.56 15.79 19.42
N LEU A 213 0.44 15.58 18.11
CA LEU A 213 1.56 15.47 17.16
C LEU A 213 1.42 16.58 16.12
N THR A 214 2.52 17.28 15.83
CA THR A 214 2.54 18.24 14.71
C THR A 214 3.16 17.56 13.50
N ILE A 215 2.41 17.48 12.42
CA ILE A 215 2.88 16.90 11.16
C ILE A 215 3.08 18.00 10.13
N LYS A 216 4.17 17.89 9.36
CA LYS A 216 4.41 18.75 8.21
C LYS A 216 3.86 18.05 6.97
N VAL A 217 2.74 18.55 6.46
CA VAL A 217 2.16 18.08 5.20
C VAL A 217 2.86 18.83 4.07
N PRO A 218 3.59 18.14 3.17
CA PRO A 218 4.26 18.81 2.07
C PRO A 218 3.25 19.38 1.07
N ALA A 219 3.66 20.41 0.34
CA ALA A 219 2.90 20.92 -0.80
C ALA A 219 2.79 19.84 -1.89
N GLY A 220 1.67 19.82 -2.60
CA GLY A 220 1.44 18.89 -3.71
C GLY A 220 0.79 17.56 -3.34
N VAL A 221 0.55 17.30 -2.06
CA VAL A 221 -0.04 16.02 -1.61
C VAL A 221 -1.40 15.77 -2.25
N ALA A 222 -1.63 14.55 -2.69
CA ALA A 222 -2.92 14.11 -3.23
C ALA A 222 -3.66 13.23 -2.21
N THR A 223 -4.96 13.05 -2.40
CA THR A 223 -5.75 12.07 -1.63
C THR A 223 -5.14 10.68 -1.76
N GLY A 224 -4.97 9.99 -0.63
CA GLY A 224 -4.31 8.68 -0.55
C GLY A 224 -2.80 8.74 -0.31
N THR A 225 -2.19 9.94 -0.32
CA THR A 225 -0.78 10.10 0.06
C THR A 225 -0.60 9.71 1.52
N ARG A 226 0.41 8.86 1.81
CA ARG A 226 0.73 8.41 3.16
C ARG A 226 2.04 9.02 3.64
N ILE A 227 1.99 9.66 4.80
CA ILE A 227 3.15 10.21 5.49
C ILE A 227 3.49 9.28 6.66
N GLN A 228 4.71 8.74 6.68
CA GLN A 228 5.18 7.88 7.77
C GLN A 228 5.85 8.73 8.86
N LEU A 229 5.45 8.49 10.10
CA LEU A 229 6.05 9.05 11.31
C LEU A 229 6.65 7.90 12.11
N SER A 230 7.95 7.69 11.93
CA SER A 230 8.67 6.58 12.55
C SER A 230 8.67 6.69 14.08
N GLY A 231 8.34 5.58 14.75
CA GLY A 231 8.29 5.51 16.22
C GLY A 231 7.18 6.34 16.88
N GLN A 232 6.22 6.86 16.10
CA GLN A 232 5.06 7.60 16.62
C GLN A 232 3.77 6.76 16.67
N GLY A 233 3.86 5.46 16.37
CA GLY A 233 2.76 4.51 16.49
C GLY A 233 2.49 4.10 17.93
N GLU A 234 1.94 2.90 18.13
CA GLU A 234 1.70 2.41 19.49
C GLU A 234 3.00 2.01 20.18
N ALA A 235 3.13 2.33 21.48
CA ALA A 235 4.19 1.79 22.31
C ALA A 235 4.05 0.27 22.43
N GLY A 236 5.19 -0.43 22.37
CA GLY A 236 5.25 -1.88 22.56
C GLY A 236 4.94 -2.28 24.01
N PRO A 237 4.40 -3.49 24.25
CA PRO A 237 4.27 -4.01 25.60
C PRO A 237 5.64 -4.16 26.27
N ALA A 238 5.64 -4.10 27.61
CA ALA A 238 6.84 -4.23 28.44
C ALA A 238 8.00 -3.29 28.04
N GLY A 239 7.69 -2.04 27.67
CA GLY A 239 8.69 -1.04 27.28
C GLY A 239 9.31 -1.28 25.90
N GLY A 240 8.65 -2.09 25.06
CA GLY A 240 9.11 -2.31 23.69
C GLY A 240 9.02 -1.05 22.81
N PRO A 241 9.85 -0.98 21.74
CA PRO A 241 9.89 0.18 20.87
C PRO A 241 8.53 0.43 20.23
N ALA A 242 8.21 1.69 19.98
CA ALA A 242 6.96 2.06 19.34
C ALA A 242 6.92 1.58 17.88
N GLY A 243 5.71 1.29 17.39
CA GLY A 243 5.45 1.14 15.97
C GLY A 243 5.52 2.48 15.23
N ASP A 244 5.14 2.46 13.96
CA ASP A 244 5.09 3.66 13.12
C ASP A 244 3.66 4.16 12.97
N LEU A 245 3.49 5.47 12.83
CA LEU A 245 2.20 6.08 12.52
C LEU A 245 2.18 6.50 11.05
N TYR A 246 1.28 5.91 10.28
CA TYR A 246 0.99 6.29 8.91
C TYR A 246 -0.20 7.25 8.90
N VAL A 247 0.02 8.45 8.35
CA VAL A 247 -1.04 9.44 8.16
C VAL A 247 -1.44 9.45 6.69
N GLU A 248 -2.64 8.97 6.40
CA GLU A 248 -3.25 9.05 5.07
C GLU A 248 -3.96 10.40 4.91
N ILE A 249 -3.55 11.16 3.91
CA ILE A 249 -4.14 12.45 3.60
C ILE A 249 -5.38 12.26 2.73
N ARG A 250 -6.46 12.95 3.07
CA ARG A 250 -7.66 13.10 2.24
C ARG A 250 -7.89 14.58 1.97
N VAL A 251 -7.79 14.98 0.71
CA VAL A 251 -8.04 16.35 0.30
C VAL A 251 -9.54 16.53 0.10
N ASN A 252 -10.11 17.53 0.76
CA ASN A 252 -11.50 17.92 0.61
C ASN A 252 -11.71 18.54 -0.79
N SER A 253 -12.89 18.31 -1.37
CA SER A 253 -13.31 19.03 -2.57
C SER A 253 -13.53 20.50 -2.25
N ASP A 254 -13.06 21.37 -3.13
CA ASP A 254 -13.30 22.81 -3.05
C ASP A 254 -14.55 23.19 -3.88
N SER A 255 -15.21 24.30 -3.53
CA SER A 255 -16.40 24.77 -4.25
C SER A 255 -16.09 25.46 -5.57
N THR A 256 -14.91 26.06 -5.67
CA THR A 256 -14.49 26.90 -6.80
C THR A 256 -13.50 26.17 -7.68
N TYR A 257 -12.60 25.38 -7.08
CA TYR A 257 -11.50 24.73 -7.78
C TYR A 257 -11.66 23.21 -7.83
N ILE A 258 -11.41 22.64 -9.01
CA ILE A 258 -11.32 21.21 -9.25
C ILE A 258 -9.88 20.89 -9.60
N ARG A 259 -9.26 19.98 -8.83
CA ARG A 259 -7.89 19.54 -9.11
C ARG A 259 -7.87 18.39 -10.10
N GLU A 260 -7.10 18.53 -11.18
CA GLU A 260 -6.79 17.47 -12.12
C GLU A 260 -5.27 17.32 -12.25
N GLY A 261 -4.71 16.28 -11.61
CA GLY A 261 -3.26 16.12 -11.52
C GLY A 261 -2.62 17.25 -10.73
N ASP A 262 -1.75 18.02 -11.39
CA ASP A 262 -1.10 19.20 -10.82
C ASP A 262 -1.76 20.51 -11.25
N ASP A 263 -2.75 20.46 -12.16
CA ASP A 263 -3.48 21.63 -12.62
C ASP A 263 -4.75 21.85 -11.78
N LEU A 264 -5.14 23.11 -11.65
CA LEU A 264 -6.40 23.51 -11.08
C LEU A 264 -7.33 23.97 -12.19
N HIS A 265 -8.61 23.63 -12.08
CA HIS A 265 -9.66 24.05 -12.99
C HIS A 265 -10.69 24.86 -12.22
N ALA A 266 -11.06 26.01 -12.78
CA ALA A 266 -12.15 26.82 -12.26
C ALA A 266 -13.07 27.21 -13.42
N THR A 267 -14.35 27.43 -13.14
CA THR A 267 -15.30 27.95 -14.13
C THR A 267 -15.60 29.40 -13.79
N LEU A 268 -15.25 30.31 -14.70
CA LEU A 268 -15.58 31.72 -14.57
C LEU A 268 -16.80 32.02 -15.42
N SER A 269 -17.86 32.49 -14.78
CA SER A 269 -19.04 32.98 -15.47
C SER A 269 -18.81 34.40 -15.98
N VAL A 270 -19.05 34.62 -17.28
CA VAL A 270 -18.90 35.91 -17.93
C VAL A 270 -20.19 36.28 -18.66
N PRO A 271 -20.76 37.48 -18.44
CA PRO A 271 -21.94 37.91 -19.19
C PRO A 271 -21.68 37.96 -20.69
N MET A 272 -22.67 37.61 -21.51
CA MET A 272 -22.60 37.68 -22.98
C MET A 272 -22.05 39.01 -23.50
N THR A 273 -22.47 40.13 -22.93
CA THR A 273 -22.03 41.47 -23.35
C THR A 273 -20.55 41.69 -23.09
N ALA A 274 -20.05 41.25 -21.93
CA ALA A 274 -18.64 41.34 -21.56
C ALA A 274 -17.78 40.43 -22.43
N ALA A 275 -18.22 39.20 -22.71
CA ALA A 275 -17.52 38.31 -23.63
C ALA A 275 -17.49 38.84 -25.08
N ALA A 276 -18.57 39.51 -25.52
CA ALA A 276 -18.65 40.08 -26.85
C ALA A 276 -17.77 41.33 -27.04
N LEU A 277 -17.72 42.21 -26.02
CA LEU A 277 -17.00 43.49 -26.08
C LEU A 277 -15.56 43.41 -25.59
N GLY A 278 -15.23 42.37 -24.83
CA GLY A 278 -13.98 42.25 -24.09
C GLY A 278 -14.04 43.01 -22.77
N THR A 279 -13.35 42.48 -21.76
CA THR A 279 -13.27 43.10 -20.43
C THR A 279 -12.05 42.59 -19.67
N GLU A 280 -11.53 43.40 -18.77
CA GLU A 280 -10.58 42.96 -17.75
C GLU A 280 -11.37 42.59 -16.49
N LEU A 281 -11.06 41.44 -15.89
CA LEU A 281 -11.68 40.94 -14.66
C LEU A 281 -10.62 40.55 -13.64
N THR A 282 -10.87 40.81 -12.37
CA THR A 282 -10.01 40.34 -11.27
C THR A 282 -10.58 39.04 -10.70
N LEU A 283 -9.78 37.98 -10.68
CA LEU A 283 -10.11 36.68 -10.11
C LEU A 283 -9.35 36.46 -8.80
N GLU A 284 -10.09 36.12 -7.73
CA GLU A 284 -9.49 35.71 -6.45
C GLU A 284 -8.96 34.27 -6.53
N THR A 285 -7.64 34.12 -6.57
CA THR A 285 -6.95 32.82 -6.58
C THR A 285 -6.42 32.44 -5.21
N PHE A 286 -5.93 31.20 -5.05
CA PHE A 286 -5.27 30.79 -3.82
C PHE A 286 -4.00 31.60 -3.51
N ASP A 287 -3.40 32.22 -4.53
CA ASP A 287 -2.21 33.08 -4.46
C ASP A 287 -2.54 34.57 -4.34
N GLY A 288 -3.83 34.92 -4.27
CA GLY A 288 -4.32 36.30 -4.24
C GLY A 288 -4.99 36.72 -5.55
N PRO A 289 -5.30 38.02 -5.71
CA PRO A 289 -6.00 38.53 -6.88
C PRO A 289 -5.12 38.44 -8.13
N GLN A 290 -5.71 37.99 -9.24
CA GLN A 290 -5.08 37.90 -10.55
C GLN A 290 -5.96 38.59 -11.58
N GLU A 291 -5.35 39.36 -12.46
CA GLU A 291 -6.06 40.02 -13.57
C GLU A 291 -6.15 39.08 -14.77
N ILE A 292 -7.35 38.97 -15.33
CA ILE A 292 -7.66 38.16 -16.49
C ILE A 292 -8.22 39.08 -17.56
N ASP A 293 -7.57 39.10 -18.72
CA ASP A 293 -8.07 39.77 -19.91
C ASP A 293 -8.96 38.81 -20.71
N VAL A 294 -10.25 39.15 -20.80
CA VAL A 294 -11.21 38.46 -21.65
C VAL A 294 -11.27 39.19 -22.99
N THR A 295 -10.70 38.58 -24.03
CA THR A 295 -10.67 39.19 -25.36
C THR A 295 -12.07 39.34 -25.96
N ALA A 296 -12.27 40.38 -26.76
CA ALA A 296 -13.54 40.59 -27.44
C ALA A 296 -13.86 39.42 -28.38
N GLY A 297 -15.07 38.87 -28.28
CA GLY A 297 -15.52 37.74 -29.11
C GLY A 297 -15.19 36.36 -28.51
N THR A 298 -14.72 36.31 -27.27
CA THR A 298 -14.47 35.09 -26.50
C THR A 298 -15.70 34.19 -26.47
N GLN A 299 -15.50 32.89 -26.68
CA GLN A 299 -16.60 31.92 -26.72
C GLN A 299 -16.71 31.11 -25.43
N SER A 300 -17.91 30.59 -25.15
CA SER A 300 -18.11 29.65 -24.03
C SER A 300 -17.32 28.37 -24.24
N GLY A 301 -16.65 27.89 -23.20
CA GLY A 301 -15.74 26.74 -23.24
C GLY A 301 -14.29 27.09 -23.61
N GLU A 302 -13.99 28.36 -23.91
CA GLU A 302 -12.62 28.82 -24.06
C GLU A 302 -11.87 28.75 -22.71
N ILE A 303 -10.59 28.43 -22.75
CA ILE A 303 -9.77 28.19 -21.56
C ILE A 303 -8.66 29.24 -21.50
N ILE A 304 -8.69 30.07 -20.46
CA ILE A 304 -7.58 30.96 -20.13
C ILE A 304 -6.68 30.23 -19.14
N THR A 305 -5.39 30.12 -19.46
CA THR A 305 -4.40 29.43 -18.62
C THR A 305 -3.53 30.44 -17.89
N LEU A 306 -3.62 30.46 -16.56
CA LEU A 306 -2.74 31.23 -15.69
C LEU A 306 -1.60 30.32 -15.21
N ARG A 307 -0.39 30.61 -15.67
CA ARG A 307 0.77 29.73 -15.47
C ARG A 307 1.29 29.77 -14.04
N GLY A 308 1.63 28.60 -13.50
CA GLY A 308 2.27 28.47 -12.17
C GLY A 308 1.34 28.73 -10.98
N LEU A 309 0.03 28.84 -11.20
CA LEU A 309 -0.99 29.03 -10.17
C LEU A 309 -1.75 27.73 -9.81
N GLY A 310 -1.31 26.59 -10.33
CA GLY A 310 -1.84 25.27 -10.00
C GLY A 310 -1.26 24.69 -8.71
N VAL A 311 -1.23 23.37 -8.61
CA VAL A 311 -0.71 22.63 -7.45
C VAL A 311 0.81 22.46 -7.57
N THR A 312 1.52 22.52 -6.44
CA THR A 312 2.96 22.24 -6.39
C THR A 312 3.27 20.79 -6.72
N HIS A 313 4.30 20.54 -7.53
CA HIS A 313 4.72 19.16 -7.83
C HIS A 313 5.35 18.50 -6.59
N LEU A 314 4.82 17.35 -6.16
CA LEU A 314 5.32 16.64 -4.97
C LEU A 314 6.79 16.18 -5.09
N ARG A 315 7.24 15.85 -6.31
CA ARG A 315 8.60 15.34 -6.61
C ARG A 315 9.30 16.14 -7.71
N GLY A 316 9.09 17.46 -7.74
CA GLY A 316 9.64 18.31 -8.79
C GLY A 316 9.82 19.74 -8.35
N TYR A 317 10.17 20.59 -9.29
CA TYR A 317 10.24 22.04 -9.11
C TYR A 317 9.08 22.70 -9.85
N GLY A 318 8.55 23.78 -9.28
CA GLY A 318 7.44 24.54 -9.86
C GLY A 318 6.06 24.02 -9.48
N ARG A 319 5.06 24.58 -10.16
CA ARG A 319 3.64 24.32 -9.97
C ARG A 319 2.99 24.08 -11.32
N GLY A 320 1.88 23.34 -11.33
CA GLY A 320 0.99 23.29 -12.48
C GLY A 320 0.30 24.64 -12.72
N ASP A 321 -0.69 24.63 -13.59
CA ASP A 321 -1.38 25.83 -14.05
C ASP A 321 -2.82 25.89 -13.52
N LEU A 322 -3.37 27.12 -13.46
CA LEU A 322 -4.81 27.33 -13.24
C LEU A 322 -5.48 27.55 -14.60
N LYS A 323 -6.36 26.62 -14.97
CA LYS A 323 -7.15 26.63 -16.19
C LYS A 323 -8.55 27.16 -15.87
N VAL A 324 -8.81 28.38 -16.31
CA VAL A 324 -10.10 29.04 -16.13
C VAL A 324 -10.95 28.78 -17.36
N HIS A 325 -11.99 27.96 -17.20
CA HIS A 325 -12.99 27.70 -18.22
C HIS A 325 -14.00 28.83 -18.23
N LEU A 326 -14.14 29.51 -19.36
CA LEU A 326 -15.09 30.60 -19.49
C LEU A 326 -16.48 30.04 -19.82
N HIS A 327 -17.46 30.38 -19.00
CA HIS A 327 -18.85 30.08 -19.24
C HIS A 327 -19.59 31.37 -19.58
N VAL A 328 -19.95 31.53 -20.85
CA VAL A 328 -20.69 32.73 -21.28
C VAL A 328 -22.15 32.59 -20.91
N GLU A 329 -22.62 33.43 -19.99
CA GLU A 329 -24.02 33.48 -19.57
C GLU A 329 -24.85 34.32 -20.54
N THR A 330 -25.86 33.67 -21.13
CA THR A 330 -26.88 34.35 -21.92
C THR A 330 -27.89 34.99 -20.97
N PRO A 331 -28.21 36.29 -21.12
CA PRO A 331 -29.13 36.96 -20.22
C PRO A 331 -30.52 36.32 -20.26
N THR A 332 -31.16 36.22 -19.10
CA THR A 332 -32.52 35.68 -18.95
C THR A 332 -33.46 36.76 -18.40
N LYS A 333 -34.77 36.62 -18.65
CA LYS A 333 -35.81 37.54 -18.17
C LYS A 333 -35.55 39.01 -18.57
N LEU A 334 -35.52 39.24 -19.88
CA LEU A 334 -35.29 40.56 -20.46
C LEU A 334 -36.52 41.47 -20.30
N ASP A 335 -36.27 42.76 -20.09
CA ASP A 335 -37.31 43.79 -20.24
C ASP A 335 -37.47 44.22 -21.72
N ALA A 336 -38.51 45.02 -22.01
CA ALA A 336 -38.82 45.44 -23.37
C ALA A 336 -37.68 46.22 -24.05
N ALA A 337 -36.95 47.05 -23.28
CA ALA A 337 -35.86 47.84 -23.83
C ALA A 337 -34.63 46.96 -24.16
N GLN A 338 -34.31 46.00 -23.30
CA GLN A 338 -33.24 45.03 -23.52
C GLN A 338 -33.54 44.11 -24.71
N GLU A 339 -34.80 43.66 -24.84
CA GLU A 339 -35.25 42.85 -25.97
C GLU A 339 -35.11 43.61 -27.30
N ASP A 340 -35.54 44.88 -27.34
CA ASP A 340 -35.42 45.72 -28.53
C ASP A 340 -33.96 45.90 -28.97
N LEU A 341 -33.04 46.10 -28.01
CA LEU A 341 -31.60 46.21 -28.29
C LEU A 341 -31.03 44.91 -28.90
N LEU A 342 -31.40 43.74 -28.36
CA LEU A 342 -30.94 42.46 -28.91
C LEU A 342 -31.53 42.19 -30.29
N ARG A 343 -32.80 42.56 -30.54
CA ARG A 343 -33.41 42.47 -31.89
C ARG A 343 -32.70 43.36 -32.89
N GLN A 344 -32.33 44.58 -32.50
CA GLN A 344 -31.54 45.49 -33.36
C GLN A 344 -30.16 44.92 -33.65
N LEU A 345 -29.48 44.37 -32.63
CA LEU A 345 -28.18 43.72 -32.80
C LEU A 345 -28.27 42.53 -33.78
N ALA A 346 -29.26 41.66 -33.61
CA ALA A 346 -29.49 40.51 -34.50
C ALA A 346 -29.73 40.96 -35.96
N LYS A 347 -30.51 42.03 -36.17
CA LYS A 347 -30.75 42.61 -37.50
C LYS A 347 -29.47 43.16 -38.13
N LEU A 348 -28.64 43.88 -37.37
CA LEU A 348 -27.35 44.40 -37.85
C LEU A 348 -26.36 43.30 -38.21
N ARG A 349 -26.39 42.19 -37.48
CA ARG A 349 -25.54 41.02 -37.72
C ARG A 349 -26.08 40.07 -38.80
N GLY A 350 -27.27 40.33 -39.33
CA GLY A 350 -27.92 39.47 -40.33
C GLY A 350 -28.35 38.11 -39.78
N GLU A 351 -28.56 38.01 -38.46
CA GLU A 351 -28.90 36.76 -37.76
C GLU A 351 -30.40 36.46 -37.92
N GLN A 352 -30.76 35.77 -39.01
CA GLN A 352 -32.12 35.25 -39.24
C GLN A 352 -32.17 33.77 -38.87
N PHE A 353 -32.54 33.48 -37.62
CA PHE A 353 -32.67 32.11 -37.13
C PHE A 353 -34.05 31.55 -37.49
N THR A 354 -34.22 31.04 -38.73
CA THR A 354 -35.41 30.29 -39.15
C THR A 354 -35.18 28.78 -39.17
N ASP A 355 -33.93 28.31 -39.24
CA ASP A 355 -33.57 26.89 -39.24
C ASP A 355 -32.46 26.58 -38.22
N GLY A 356 -32.73 25.65 -37.31
CA GLY A 356 -31.72 25.11 -36.39
C GLY A 356 -30.86 24.06 -37.10
N LYS A 357 -29.59 24.36 -37.39
CA LYS A 357 -28.64 23.36 -37.87
C LYS A 357 -28.03 22.62 -36.69
N LEU A 358 -28.31 21.33 -36.57
CA LEU A 358 -27.56 20.44 -35.68
C LEU A 358 -26.14 20.31 -36.22
N VAL A 359 -25.19 21.00 -35.59
CA VAL A 359 -23.77 20.82 -35.87
C VAL A 359 -23.31 19.62 -35.05
N ALA A 360 -22.74 18.60 -35.71
CA ALA A 360 -22.04 17.56 -34.97
C ALA A 360 -20.98 18.22 -34.09
N SER A 361 -20.83 17.78 -32.84
CA SER A 361 -19.78 18.22 -31.91
C SER A 361 -18.39 17.86 -32.46
N GLY A 362 -17.94 18.60 -33.47
CA GLY A 362 -16.65 18.46 -34.14
C GLY A 362 -15.48 18.99 -33.30
N GLY A 363 -15.61 18.98 -31.98
CA GLY A 363 -14.52 19.29 -31.06
C GLY A 363 -13.59 18.10 -30.98
N MET A 364 -12.45 18.17 -31.69
CA MET A 364 -11.24 17.32 -31.60
C MET A 364 -11.40 15.79 -31.81
N PHE A 365 -12.47 15.15 -31.32
CA PHE A 365 -12.76 13.72 -31.44
C PHE A 365 -13.14 13.28 -32.86
N ALA A 366 -13.74 14.15 -33.67
CA ALA A 366 -14.01 13.86 -35.08
C ALA A 366 -12.70 13.67 -35.88
N LYS A 367 -11.66 14.48 -35.59
CA LYS A 367 -10.32 14.37 -36.21
C LYS A 367 -9.57 13.12 -35.76
N LEU A 368 -9.84 12.60 -34.56
CA LEU A 368 -9.23 11.37 -34.05
C LEU A 368 -9.88 10.13 -34.68
N ARG A 369 -11.20 10.14 -34.88
CA ARG A 369 -11.93 9.05 -35.54
C ARG A 369 -11.60 8.94 -37.03
N ASP A 370 -11.38 10.06 -37.73
CA ASP A 370 -10.91 10.04 -39.14
C ASP A 370 -9.48 9.49 -39.29
N LYS A 371 -8.64 9.60 -38.25
CA LYS A 371 -7.29 9.00 -38.25
C LYS A 371 -7.27 7.53 -37.82
N LEU A 372 -8.24 7.08 -37.03
CA LEU A 372 -8.34 5.68 -36.58
C LEU A 372 -9.23 4.81 -37.50
N GLY A 373 -10.07 5.40 -38.34
CA GLY A 373 -10.88 4.67 -39.33
C GLY A 373 -10.16 4.37 -40.66
N ASN A 374 -8.91 4.81 -40.81
CA ASN A 374 -8.05 4.57 -41.98
C ASN A 374 -6.79 3.74 -41.63
N LEU A 375 -6.86 2.94 -40.57
CA LEU A 375 -5.93 1.87 -40.20
C LEU A 375 -6.74 0.60 -39.99
#